data_AF-A0A383DS68-F1
#
_entry.id   AF-A0A383DS68-F1
#
_cell.length_a   1.000
_cell.length_b   1.000
_cell.length_c   1.000
_cell.angle_alpha   90.00
_cell.angle_beta   90.00
_cell.angle_gamma   90.00
#
_symmetry.space_group_name_H-M   'P 1'
#
loop_
_entity.id
_entity.type
_entity.pdbx_description
1 polymer ?
#
loop_
_entity_poly.entity_id
_entity_poly.type
_entity_poly.pdbx_seq_one_letter_code
_entity_poly.pdbx_strand_id
1 'polypeptide(L)' 'MRYTFTITDEDGKASNIEAMSYKKMLKKLDSKKKVWVTYVNKHGNALTKIIEKGVWKKLSS' A
#
# COMPACT_ATOMS: atom_id res chain seq x y z
N MET A 1 5.59 9.51 14.09
CA MET A 1 6.24 8.92 12.91
C MET A 1 5.22 8.75 11.79
N ARG A 2 5.51 9.25 10.59
CA ARG A 2 4.72 9.00 9.37
C ARG A 2 5.54 8.10 8.46
N TYR A 3 4.87 7.16 7.82
CA TYR A 3 5.44 6.32 6.78
C TYR A 3 4.92 6.81 5.44
N THR A 4 5.81 6.85 4.45
CA THR A 4 5.47 7.13 3.06
C THR A 4 5.18 5.81 2.36
N PHE A 5 3.97 5.68 1.82
CA PHE A 5 3.54 4.54 1.04
C PHE A 5 3.38 4.99 -0.42
N THR A 6 4.02 4.29 -1.35
CA THR A 6 3.80 4.50 -2.78
C THR A 6 2.71 3.56 -3.24
N ILE A 7 1.60 4.10 -3.71
CA ILE A 7 0.45 3.37 -4.22
C ILE A 7 0.50 3.43 -5.73
N THR A 8 0.53 2.29 -6.39
CA THR A 8 0.38 2.19 -7.84
C THR A 8 -0.97 1.57 -8.14
N ASP A 9 -1.80 2.24 -8.93
CA ASP A 9 -3.08 1.71 -9.42
C ASP A 9 -2.87 0.76 -10.62
N GLU A 10 -3.90 -0.02 -10.97
CA GLU A 10 -3.91 -0.86 -12.20
C GLU A 10 -3.66 -0.09 -13.49
N ASP A 11 -3.98 1.21 -13.50
CA ASP A 11 -3.73 2.11 -14.62
C ASP A 11 -2.25 2.55 -14.72
N GLY A 12 -1.37 2.03 -13.84
CA GLY A 12 0.04 2.41 -13.77
C GLY A 12 0.29 3.76 -13.08
N LYS A 13 -0.76 4.42 -12.58
CA LYS A 13 -0.66 5.69 -11.88
C LYS A 13 -0.11 5.49 -10.46
N ALA A 14 1.05 6.07 -10.19
CA ALA A 14 1.65 6.09 -8.86
C ALA A 14 1.22 7.33 -8.05
N SER A 15 1.02 7.16 -6.75
CA SER A 15 0.69 8.23 -5.81
C SER A 15 1.29 7.95 -4.44
N ASN A 16 1.91 8.96 -3.83
CA ASN A 16 2.52 8.82 -2.51
C ASN A 16 1.49 9.22 -1.44
N ILE A 17 1.25 8.32 -0.48
CA ILE A 17 0.39 8.55 0.67
C ILE A 17 1.22 8.51 1.94
N GLU A 18 1.19 9.60 2.70
CA GLU A 18 1.70 9.60 4.06
C GLU A 18 0.61 9.15 5.05
N ALA A 19 0.97 8.17 5.89
CA ALA A 19 0.11 7.72 6.97
C ALA A 19 0.94 7.27 8.18
N MET A 20 0.34 7.35 9.38
CA MET A 20 0.99 6.85 10.60
C MET A 20 1.14 5.33 10.64
N SER A 21 0.28 4.60 9.93
CA SER A 21 0.27 3.15 9.91
C SER A 21 -0.40 2.64 8.65
N TYR A 22 -0.06 1.42 8.25
CA TYR A 22 -0.65 0.71 7.11
C TYR A 22 -2.19 0.70 7.16
N LYS A 23 -2.78 0.46 8.35
CA LYS A 23 -4.24 0.46 8.52
C LYS A 23 -4.90 1.82 8.24
N LYS A 24 -4.20 2.93 8.54
CA LYS A 24 -4.69 4.28 8.21
C LYS A 24 -4.53 4.60 6.73
N MET A 25 -3.46 4.11 6.10
CA MET A 25 -3.29 4.21 4.64
C MET A 25 -4.41 3.45 3.92
N LEU A 26 -4.74 2.23 4.37
CA LEU A 26 -5.84 1.45 3.78
C LEU A 26 -7.20 2.16 3.84
N LYS A 27 -7.49 2.87 4.94
CA LYS A 27 -8.71 3.68 5.05
C LYS A 27 -8.76 4.85 4.04
N LYS A 28 -7.62 5.32 3.55
CA LYS A 28 -7.54 6.36 2.51
C LYS A 28 -7.66 5.79 1.10
N LEU A 29 -7.44 4.49 0.94
CA LEU A 29 -7.54 3.81 -0.34
C LEU A 29 -8.99 3.46 -0.66
N ASP A 30 -9.32 3.53 -1.94
CA ASP A 30 -10.62 3.05 -2.41
C ASP A 30 -10.66 1.52 -2.32
N SER A 31 -11.58 0.99 -1.53
CA SER A 31 -11.67 -0.45 -1.29
C SER A 31 -12.08 -1.25 -2.52
N LYS A 32 -12.53 -0.61 -3.62
CA LYS A 32 -12.91 -1.32 -4.85
C LYS A 32 -11.75 -1.48 -5.83
N LYS A 33 -10.66 -0.74 -5.65
CA LYS A 33 -9.53 -0.73 -6.58
C LYS A 33 -8.45 -1.71 -6.15
N LYS A 34 -7.83 -2.35 -7.14
CA LYS A 34 -6.61 -3.12 -6.93
C LYS A 34 -5.42 -2.18 -7.03
N VAL A 35 -4.63 -2.14 -5.96
CA VAL A 35 -3.46 -1.27 -5.90
C VAL A 35 -2.25 -2.00 -5.34
N TRP A 36 -1.07 -1.64 -5.81
CA TRP A 36 0.21 -2.07 -5.28
C TRP A 36 0.73 -1.02 -4.32
N VAL A 37 0.94 -1.42 -3.07
CA VAL A 37 1.45 -0.56 -2.01
C VAL A 37 2.90 -0.94 -1.75
N THR A 38 3.82 -0.07 -2.13
CA THR A 38 5.25 -0.19 -1.86
C THR A 38 5.63 0.71 -0.70
N TYR A 39 6.32 0.18 0.31
CA TYR A 39 6.80 0.97 1.43
C TYR A 39 8.11 0.41 2.00
N VAL A 40 8.90 1.29 2.60
CA VAL A 40 10.10 0.90 3.34
C VAL A 40 9.71 0.63 4.79
N ASN A 41 10.00 -0.57 5.28
CA ASN A 41 9.72 -0.91 6.67
C ASN A 41 10.79 -0.33 7.61
N LYS A 42 10.58 -0.47 8.93
CA LYS A 42 11.53 -0.02 9.96
C LYS A 42 12.93 -0.70 9.89
N HIS A 43 13.07 -1.74 9.08
CA HIS A 43 14.32 -2.47 8.86
C HIS A 43 15.03 -2.05 7.55
N GLY A 44 14.52 -1.03 6.86
CA GLY A 44 15.09 -0.56 5.58
C GLY A 44 14.72 -1.41 4.37
N ASN A 45 13.89 -2.44 4.53
CA ASN A 45 13.48 -3.31 3.44
C ASN A 45 12.26 -2.71 2.71
N ALA A 46 12.38 -2.55 1.39
CA ALA A 46 11.26 -2.22 0.53
C ALA A 46 10.33 -3.44 0.39
N LEU A 47 9.07 -3.26 0.77
CA LEU A 47 8.03 -4.28 0.70
C LEU A 47 6.92 -3.81 -0.21
N THR A 48 6.52 -4.66 -1.14
CA THR A 48 5.38 -4.43 -2.03
C THR A 48 4.23 -5.34 -1.63
N LYS A 49 3.03 -4.77 -1.46
CA LYS A 49 1.82 -5.49 -1.07
C LYS A 49 0.68 -5.16 -2.02
N ILE A 50 -0.02 -6.18 -2.50
CA ILE A 50 -1.22 -6.00 -3.32
C ILE A 50 -2.43 -5.89 -2.39
N ILE A 51 -3.20 -4.83 -2.58
CA ILE A 51 -4.51 -4.63 -1.97
C ILE A 51 -5.55 -4.87 -3.04
N GLU A 52 -6.52 -5.73 -2.77
CA GLU A 52 -7.63 -6.01 -3.66
C GLU A 52 -8.89 -6.10 -2.80
N LYS A 53 -9.98 -5.42 -3.19
CA LYS A 53 -11.24 -5.40 -2.44
C LYS A 53 -11.10 -4.95 -0.97
N GLY A 54 -10.14 -4.06 -0.67
CA GLY A 54 -9.87 -3.57 0.69
C GLY A 54 -9.23 -4.61 1.62
N VAL A 55 -8.89 -5.80 1.12
CA VAL A 55 -8.22 -6.86 1.88
C VAL A 55 -6.80 -7.04 1.33
N TRP A 56 -5.85 -7.23 2.23
CA TRP A 56 -4.49 -7.59 1.83
C TRP A 56 -4.46 -9.06 1.41
N LYS A 57 -4.10 -9.31 0.15
CA LYS A 57 -3.81 -10.66 -0.32
C LYS A 57 -2.36 -10.97 0.02
N LYS A 58 -2.13 -11.91 0.93
CA LYS A 58 -0.80 -12.50 1.10
C LYS A 58 -0.51 -13.27 -0.18
N LEU A 59 0.48 -12.81 -0.95
CA LEU A 59 1.12 -13.66 -1.95
C LEU A 59 1.76 -14.80 -1.16
N SER A 60 1.07 -15.93 -1.08
CA SER A 60 1.70 -17.18 -0.70
C SER A 60 2.60 -17.56 -1.87
N SER A 61 3.90 -17.63 -1.59
CA SER A 61 4.81 -18.47 -2.38
C SER A 61 4.37 -19.92 -2.31
#